data_AF-A0AAV4M5M5-F1
#
_entry.id   AF-A0AAV4M5M5-F1
#
_cell.length_a   1.000
_cell.length_b   1.000
_cell.length_c   1.000
_cell.angle_alpha   90.00
_cell.angle_beta   90.00
_cell.angle_gamma   90.00
#
_symmetry.space_group_name_H-M   'P 1'
#
loop_
_entity.id
_entity.type
_entity.pdbx_description
1 polymer ?
#
loop_
_entity_poly.entity_id
_entity_poly.type
_entity_poly.pdbx_seq_one_letter_code
_entity_poly.pdbx_strand_id
1 'polypeptide(L)'
;MPIPENYQAKHFFQTPEPCFRPGYSGYLPKYGPRRLYQFGDTYGHMTHELMKQHPIAGLRLGNILDFNKDLETILEEDALVWKHEVNSANNRFRAKMVPGYTGYVPRKRFLFGKVYNEECNEAIALIEKLKLL
;
A
#
# COMPACT_ATOMS: atom_id res chain seq x y z
N MET A 1 -18.15 2.90 25.76
CA MET A 1 -17.62 1.69 25.10
C MET A 1 -16.15 1.92 24.82
N PRO A 2 -15.27 0.93 25.07
CA PRO A 2 -13.86 1.06 24.71
C PRO A 2 -13.73 1.15 23.19
N ILE A 3 -12.83 2.01 22.74
CA ILE A 3 -12.53 2.21 21.32
C ILE A 3 -11.74 0.97 20.86
N PRO A 4 -12.14 0.28 19.77
CA PRO A 4 -11.46 -0.93 19.30
C PRO A 4 -10.04 -0.61 18.80
N GLU A 5 -9.12 -1.56 18.91
CA GLU A 5 -7.70 -1.39 18.49
C GLU A 5 -7.53 -1.00 17.02
N ASN A 6 -8.52 -1.31 16.18
CA ASN A 6 -8.58 -0.96 14.76
C ASN A 6 -9.27 0.39 14.49
N TYR A 7 -9.49 1.22 15.51
CA TYR A 7 -10.12 2.52 15.34
C TYR A 7 -9.13 3.53 14.77
N GLN A 8 -9.25 3.80 13.47
CA GLN A 8 -8.63 4.97 12.87
C GLN A 8 -9.45 6.19 13.26
N ALA A 9 -8.83 7.15 13.95
CA ALA A 9 -9.45 8.43 14.24
C ALA A 9 -9.84 9.09 12.91
N LYS A 10 -11.15 9.22 12.66
CA LYS A 10 -11.64 10.01 11.54
C LYS A 10 -11.11 11.42 11.74
N HIS A 11 -10.10 11.82 10.97
CA HIS A 11 -9.74 13.23 10.88
C HIS A 11 -11.02 13.96 10.47
N PHE A 12 -11.46 14.92 11.28
CA PHE A 12 -12.75 15.61 11.10
C PHE A 12 -12.91 16.24 9.70
N PHE A 13 -11.80 16.39 8.97
CA PHE A 13 -11.71 16.91 7.61
C PHE A 13 -11.19 15.92 6.54
N GLN A 14 -10.86 14.69 6.90
CA GLN A 14 -10.43 13.67 5.93
C GLN A 14 -11.23 12.39 6.16
N THR A 15 -12.21 12.17 5.28
CA THR A 15 -12.65 10.81 4.95
C THR A 15 -11.47 10.07 4.31
N PRO A 16 -11.33 8.74 4.50
CA PRO A 16 -10.29 7.95 3.83
C PRO A 16 -10.43 8.01 2.30
N GLU A 17 -11.63 8.36 1.83
CA GLU A 17 -11.94 8.63 0.44
C GLU A 17 -11.52 10.06 0.05
N PRO A 18 -10.79 10.24 -1.07
CA PRO A 18 -10.43 11.56 -1.53
C PRO A 18 -11.68 12.33 -1.97
N CYS A 19 -12.14 13.24 -1.10
CA CYS A 19 -13.28 14.09 -1.34
C CYS A 19 -12.84 15.52 -1.70
N PHE A 20 -13.52 16.15 -2.65
CA PHE A 20 -13.30 17.57 -2.94
C PHE A 20 -13.97 18.44 -1.88
N ARG A 21 -13.33 19.57 -1.53
CA ARG A 21 -13.96 20.56 -0.65
C ARG A 21 -15.18 21.17 -1.34
N PRO A 22 -16.32 21.31 -0.64
CA PRO A 22 -17.46 22.07 -1.14
C PRO A 22 -17.00 23.45 -1.65
N GLY A 23 -17.38 23.81 -2.87
CA GLY A 23 -16.94 25.05 -3.53
C GLY A 23 -15.78 24.88 -4.51
N TYR A 24 -15.23 23.68 -4.69
CA TYR A 24 -14.32 23.40 -5.80
C TYR A 24 -15.01 23.66 -7.16
N SER A 25 -14.45 24.58 -7.94
CA SER A 25 -14.96 25.03 -9.25
C SER A 25 -14.27 24.39 -10.45
N GLY A 26 -13.35 23.45 -10.22
CA GLY A 26 -12.64 22.75 -11.29
C GLY A 26 -13.48 21.68 -11.99
N TYR A 27 -12.84 20.93 -12.90
CA TYR A 27 -13.53 19.92 -13.70
C TYR A 27 -13.91 18.68 -12.87
N LEU A 28 -15.21 18.43 -12.75
CA LEU A 28 -15.77 17.21 -12.16
C LEU A 28 -16.48 16.42 -13.27
N PRO A 29 -16.05 15.19 -13.59
CA PRO A 29 -16.63 14.45 -14.68
C PRO A 29 -18.10 14.12 -14.42
N LYS A 30 -18.96 14.33 -15.43
CA LYS A 30 -20.43 14.09 -15.36
C LYS A 30 -21.15 14.87 -14.24
N TYR A 31 -20.51 15.86 -13.62
CA TYR A 31 -21.07 16.62 -12.51
C TYR A 31 -22.32 17.41 -12.88
N GLY A 32 -22.38 17.96 -14.10
CA GLY A 32 -23.57 18.65 -14.62
C GLY A 32 -24.82 17.75 -14.66
N PRO A 33 -24.85 16.71 -15.50
CA PRO A 33 -26.04 15.88 -15.64
C PRO A 33 -26.35 15.03 -14.40
N ARG A 34 -25.35 14.59 -13.63
CA ARG A 34 -25.56 13.60 -12.56
C ARG A 34 -25.90 14.22 -11.20
N ARG A 35 -25.40 15.43 -10.89
CA ARG A 35 -25.78 16.17 -9.66
C ARG A 35 -27.27 16.45 -9.59
N LEU A 36 -27.92 16.65 -10.73
CA LEU A 36 -29.35 16.96 -10.80
C LEU A 36 -30.24 15.78 -10.35
N TYR A 37 -29.72 14.56 -10.35
CA TYR A 37 -30.48 13.34 -10.05
C TYR A 37 -29.93 12.54 -8.85
N GLN A 38 -28.87 13.02 -8.20
CA GLN A 38 -28.35 12.43 -6.96
C GLN A 38 -28.83 13.27 -5.78
N PHE A 39 -29.75 12.72 -4.99
CA PHE A 39 -30.28 13.31 -3.77
C PHE A 39 -29.85 12.45 -2.58
N GLY A 40 -29.52 13.09 -1.45
CA GLY A 40 -29.23 12.40 -0.19
C GLY A 40 -27.74 12.25 0.15
N ASP A 41 -26.83 12.46 -0.81
CA ASP A 41 -25.39 12.37 -0.56
C ASP A 41 -24.74 13.72 -0.25
N THR A 42 -23.68 13.69 0.57
CA THR A 42 -22.83 14.87 0.78
C THR A 42 -21.99 15.14 -0.47
N TYR A 43 -21.61 16.41 -0.67
CA TYR A 43 -20.75 16.82 -1.79
C TYR A 43 -19.48 15.96 -1.90
N GLY A 44 -18.88 15.60 -0.76
CA GLY A 44 -17.69 14.77 -0.72
C GLY A 44 -17.91 13.35 -1.26
N HIS A 45 -18.95 12.66 -0.79
CA HIS A 45 -19.30 11.31 -1.26
C HIS A 45 -19.66 11.30 -2.74
N MET A 46 -20.52 12.22 -3.16
CA MET A 46 -20.97 12.33 -4.54
C MET A 46 -19.80 12.56 -5.51
N THR A 47 -18.90 13.49 -5.18
CA THR A 47 -17.73 13.80 -6.02
C THR A 47 -16.72 12.66 -6.06
N HIS A 48 -16.53 11.95 -4.94
CA HIS A 48 -15.69 10.76 -4.88
C HIS A 48 -16.22 9.65 -5.81
N GLU A 49 -17.50 9.31 -5.74
CA GLU A 49 -18.10 8.29 -6.62
C GLU A 49 -17.98 8.65 -8.11
N LEU A 50 -18.26 9.91 -8.45
CA LEU A 50 -18.16 10.40 -9.82
C LEU A 50 -16.75 10.23 -10.39
N MET A 51 -15.73 10.51 -9.59
CA MET A 51 -14.35 10.39 -10.04
C MET A 51 -13.83 8.96 -10.02
N LYS A 52 -14.20 8.14 -9.03
CA LYS A 52 -13.86 6.72 -8.99
C LYS A 52 -14.34 5.99 -10.25
N GLN A 53 -15.52 6.34 -10.75
CA GLN A 53 -16.08 5.74 -11.97
C GLN A 53 -15.47 6.28 -13.27
N HIS A 54 -14.66 7.34 -13.23
CA HIS A 54 -14.15 7.99 -14.42
C HIS A 54 -12.79 7.40 -14.85
N PRO A 55 -12.59 7.07 -16.15
CA PRO A 55 -11.39 6.38 -16.63
C PRO A 55 -10.09 7.15 -16.35
N ILE A 56 -10.07 8.48 -16.57
CA ILE A 56 -8.85 9.31 -16.34
C ILE A 56 -8.78 9.87 -14.92
N ALA A 57 -9.86 10.49 -14.43
CA ALA A 57 -9.91 11.10 -13.11
C ALA A 57 -9.82 10.10 -11.94
N GLY A 58 -10.32 8.88 -12.10
CA GLY A 58 -10.19 7.82 -11.09
C GLY A 58 -8.74 7.37 -10.90
N LEU A 59 -7.95 7.28 -11.97
CA LEU A 59 -6.51 6.98 -11.89
C LEU A 59 -5.75 8.05 -11.11
N ARG A 60 -6.14 9.32 -11.22
CA ARG A 60 -5.53 10.42 -10.44
C ARG A 60 -5.84 10.34 -8.95
N LEU A 61 -6.98 9.76 -8.58
CA LEU A 61 -7.34 9.47 -7.19
C LEU A 61 -6.74 8.15 -6.69
N GLY A 62 -6.45 7.21 -7.59
CA GLY A 62 -5.90 5.88 -7.30
C GLY A 62 -4.63 5.91 -6.45
N ASN A 63 -3.81 6.95 -6.60
CA ASN A 63 -2.58 7.12 -5.81
C ASN A 63 -2.82 7.31 -4.29
N ILE A 64 -4.06 7.55 -3.82
CA ILE A 64 -4.38 7.62 -2.39
C ILE A 64 -4.83 6.24 -1.86
N LEU A 65 -5.44 5.40 -2.70
CA LEU A 65 -5.86 4.04 -2.33
C LEU A 65 -4.71 3.03 -2.44
N ASP A 66 -3.73 3.28 -3.32
CA ASP A 66 -2.53 2.46 -3.49
C ASP A 66 -1.53 2.60 -2.33
N PHE A 67 -1.77 3.49 -1.36
CA PHE A 67 -0.91 3.65 -0.18
C PHE A 67 -0.69 2.33 0.58
N ASN A 68 -1.69 1.44 0.56
CA ASN A 68 -1.60 0.16 1.24
C ASN A 68 -0.89 -0.91 0.43
N LYS A 69 -0.74 -0.76 -0.89
CA LYS A 69 -0.15 -1.81 -1.72
C LYS A 69 1.34 -1.98 -1.39
N ASP A 70 2.04 -0.87 -1.18
CA ASP A 70 3.42 -0.91 -0.74
C ASP A 70 3.54 -1.57 0.63
N LEU A 71 2.63 -1.25 1.57
CA LEU A 71 2.58 -1.90 2.89
C LEU A 71 2.26 -3.40 2.80
N GLU A 72 1.31 -3.80 1.97
CA GLU A 72 0.98 -5.21 1.72
C GLU A 72 2.18 -5.96 1.18
N THR A 73 2.92 -5.40 0.22
CA THR A 73 4.14 -6.03 -0.30
C THR A 73 5.22 -6.19 0.75
N ILE A 74 5.42 -5.18 1.61
CA ILE A 74 6.39 -5.24 2.72
C ILE A 74 5.98 -6.33 3.72
N LEU A 75 4.70 -6.40 4.07
CA LEU A 75 4.17 -7.41 5.00
C LEU A 75 4.31 -8.83 4.44
N GLU A 76 4.07 -9.02 3.14
CA GLU A 76 4.26 -10.31 2.46
C GLU A 76 5.74 -10.73 2.46
N GLU A 77 6.65 -9.80 2.18
CA GLU A 77 8.10 -10.05 2.19
C GLU A 77 8.59 -10.42 3.60
N ASP A 78 8.18 -9.66 4.62
CA ASP A 78 8.53 -9.94 6.01
C ASP A 78 8.01 -11.32 6.47
N ALA A 79 6.80 -11.71 6.06
CA ALA A 79 6.24 -13.03 6.36
C ALA A 79 7.06 -14.17 5.72
N LEU A 80 7.55 -13.97 4.50
CA LEU A 80 8.41 -14.95 3.81
C LEU A 80 9.80 -15.05 4.43
N VAL A 81 10.37 -13.92 4.84
CA VAL A 81 11.64 -13.91 5.58
C VAL A 81 11.50 -14.65 6.90
N TRP A 82 10.43 -14.40 7.65
CA TRP A 82 10.15 -15.14 8.89
C TRP A 82 9.98 -16.64 8.65
N LYS A 83 9.26 -17.02 7.58
CA LYS A 83 9.12 -18.42 7.16
C LYS A 83 10.47 -19.06 6.86
N HIS A 84 11.39 -18.31 6.24
CA HIS A 84 12.76 -18.77 5.98
C HIS A 84 13.52 -19.04 7.27
N GLU A 85 13.43 -18.14 8.26
CA GLU A 85 14.11 -18.28 9.56
C GLU A 85 13.66 -19.52 10.33
N VAL A 86 12.36 -19.78 10.33
CA VAL A 86 11.76 -20.88 11.09
C VAL A 86 12.03 -22.24 10.44
N ASN A 87 11.93 -22.32 9.10
CA ASN A 87 12.05 -23.59 8.39
C ASN A 87 13.51 -23.98 8.07
N SER A 88 14.41 -23.01 7.97
CA SER A 88 15.78 -23.29 7.56
C SER A 88 16.60 -23.91 8.70
N ALA A 89 17.05 -25.15 8.50
CA ALA A 89 17.95 -25.85 9.42
C ALA A 89 19.25 -25.07 9.73
N ASN A 90 19.70 -24.23 8.79
CA ASN A 90 20.80 -23.30 8.97
C ASN A 90 20.27 -21.86 8.89
N ASN A 91 19.85 -21.30 10.02
CA ASN A 91 19.28 -19.95 10.08
C ASN A 91 20.38 -18.86 10.02
N ARG A 92 21.13 -18.81 8.92
CA ARG A 92 22.15 -17.79 8.62
C ARG A 92 21.53 -16.52 8.05
N PHE A 93 20.43 -16.67 7.32
CA PHE A 93 19.70 -15.57 6.70
C PHE A 93 18.48 -15.29 7.56
N ARG A 94 18.48 -14.11 8.16
CA ARG A 94 17.49 -13.65 9.13
C ARG A 94 16.94 -12.30 8.74
N ALA A 95 15.76 -11.98 9.24
CA ALA A 95 15.21 -10.65 9.20
C ALA A 95 16.22 -9.67 9.81
N LYS A 96 16.38 -8.52 9.15
CA LYS A 96 17.27 -7.43 9.61
C LYS A 96 18.74 -7.87 9.72
N MET A 97 19.27 -8.44 8.62
CA MET A 97 20.70 -8.77 8.53
C MET A 97 21.59 -7.56 8.86
N VAL A 98 22.65 -7.80 9.64
CA VAL A 98 23.60 -6.76 10.06
C VAL A 98 24.41 -6.26 8.85
N PRO A 99 24.46 -4.95 8.59
CA PRO A 99 25.32 -4.38 7.56
C PRO A 99 26.80 -4.73 7.82
N GLY A 100 27.55 -5.06 6.76
CA GLY A 100 28.95 -5.49 6.87
C GLY A 100 29.16 -7.00 6.88
N TYR A 101 28.09 -7.80 6.78
CA TYR A 101 28.21 -9.22 6.47
C TYR A 101 28.88 -9.41 5.10
N THR A 102 30.03 -10.07 5.10
CA THR A 102 30.88 -10.29 3.93
C THR A 102 30.61 -11.62 3.21
N GLY A 103 29.71 -12.44 3.77
CA GLY A 103 29.34 -13.72 3.17
C GLY A 103 28.40 -13.57 1.98
N TYR A 104 28.12 -14.69 1.32
CA TYR A 104 27.22 -14.75 0.18
C TYR A 104 25.75 -14.65 0.61
N VAL A 105 25.01 -13.66 0.06
CA VAL A 105 23.55 -13.55 0.16
C VAL A 105 22.96 -13.87 -1.23
N PRO A 106 22.16 -14.94 -1.37
CA PRO A 106 21.67 -15.34 -2.69
C PRO A 106 20.71 -14.30 -3.27
N ARG A 107 20.69 -14.14 -4.60
CA ARG A 107 19.90 -13.13 -5.37
C ARG A 107 20.21 -11.66 -5.10
N LYS A 108 20.85 -11.31 -3.98
CA LYS A 108 21.22 -9.93 -3.63
C LYS A 108 21.99 -9.20 -4.74
N ARG A 109 22.86 -9.90 -5.50
CA ARG A 109 23.66 -9.31 -6.58
C ARG A 109 22.84 -8.54 -7.64
N PHE A 110 21.56 -8.86 -7.80
CA PHE A 110 20.67 -8.22 -8.77
C PHE A 110 19.78 -7.13 -8.15
N LEU A 111 19.82 -6.94 -6.83
CA LEU A 111 19.07 -5.93 -6.09
C LEU A 111 19.99 -4.77 -5.76
N PHE A 112 19.52 -3.55 -5.99
CA PHE A 112 20.28 -2.33 -5.76
C PHE A 112 19.34 -1.15 -5.49
N GLY A 113 19.85 -0.14 -4.77
CA GLY A 113 19.15 1.13 -4.55
C GLY A 113 18.38 1.21 -3.23
N LYS A 114 18.54 0.23 -2.35
CA LYS A 114 17.93 0.20 -1.00
C LYS A 114 19.00 0.03 0.07
N VAL A 115 18.60 0.11 1.35
CA VAL A 115 19.54 -0.13 2.45
C VAL A 115 19.89 -1.63 2.52
N TYR A 116 21.09 -1.97 2.98
CA TYR A 116 21.60 -3.35 3.03
C TYR A 116 20.59 -4.36 3.63
N ASN A 117 19.91 -3.99 4.71
CA ASN A 117 18.93 -4.83 5.39
C ASN A 117 17.71 -5.11 4.50
N GLU A 118 17.18 -4.09 3.83
CA GLU A 118 16.03 -4.20 2.91
C GLU A 118 16.38 -5.08 1.72
N GLU A 119 17.54 -4.85 1.10
CA GLU A 119 18.03 -5.68 -0.01
C GLU A 119 18.17 -7.16 0.39
N CYS A 120 18.62 -7.42 1.62
CA CYS A 120 18.74 -8.79 2.12
C CYS A 120 17.38 -9.43 2.40
N ASN A 121 16.44 -8.70 3.00
CA ASN A 121 15.07 -9.17 3.23
C ASN A 121 14.38 -9.52 1.89
N GLU A 122 14.47 -8.63 0.90
CA GLU A 122 13.95 -8.87 -0.45
C GLU A 122 14.59 -10.08 -1.11
N ALA A 123 15.92 -10.20 -1.01
CA ALA A 123 16.64 -11.34 -1.54
C ALA A 123 16.16 -12.67 -0.95
N ILE A 124 15.95 -12.71 0.37
CA ILE A 124 15.45 -13.89 1.09
C ILE A 124 14.01 -14.21 0.69
N ALA A 125 13.13 -13.20 0.68
CA ALA A 125 11.74 -13.34 0.27
C ALA A 125 11.63 -13.90 -1.16
N LEU A 126 12.47 -13.41 -2.07
CA LEU A 126 12.56 -13.87 -3.45
C LEU A 126 13.01 -15.34 -3.57
N ILE A 127 13.84 -15.84 -2.65
CA ILE A 127 14.25 -17.26 -2.64
C ILE A 127 13.07 -18.13 -2.20
N GLU A 128 12.34 -17.75 -1.15
CA GLU A 128 11.18 -18.50 -0.70
C GLU A 128 10.03 -18.48 -1.70
N LYS A 129 9.81 -17.35 -2.40
CA LYS A 129 8.85 -17.28 -3.52
C LYS A 129 9.17 -18.29 -4.61
N LEU A 130 10.45 -18.49 -4.95
CA LEU A 130 10.85 -19.47 -5.97
C LEU A 130 10.69 -20.92 -5.55
N LYS A 131 10.78 -21.24 -4.25
CA LYS A 131 10.56 -22.62 -3.76
C LYS A 131 9.08 -23.04 -3.81
N LEU A 132 8.17 -22.07 -3.90
CA LEU A 132 6.72 -22.30 -3.95
C LEU A 132 6.19 -22.53 -5.38
N LEU A 133 7.01 -22.30 -6.41
CA LEU A 133 6.72 -22.58 -7.82
C LEU A 133 7.32 -23.93 -8.23
#